data_AF-A0A917EW93-F1
#
_entry.id   AF-A0A917EW93-F1
#
_cell.length_a   1.000
_cell.length_b   1.000
_cell.length_c   1.000
_cell.angle_alpha   90.00
_cell.angle_beta   90.00
_cell.angle_gamma   90.00
#
_symmetry.space_group_name_H-M   'P 1'
#
loop_
_entity.id
_entity.type
_entity.pdbx_description
1 polymer ?
#
loop_
_entity_poly.entity_id
_entity_poly.type
_entity_poly.pdbx_seq_one_letter_code
_entity_poly.pdbx_strand_id
1 'polypeptide(L)'
;MKTVVIDAGHGGTDTGASFQGSLEKNFNLAIALKVQSHLQQNYEANIVMTRTRDVTLSLNERTQLANDANADFFLSIHNNAAGGQGFESYIFNGTVSIPTRTYQNIIHDKIMNAVRTKYNIRDRGKKRADFHVVRETRMPALLLEVLFVDNASDLSQLRNPAFIEEVSIAIAQGVAEALNLPAKSLPKVLYRVIAGSFNKRDNAEQRVQELARRSIDSFIRTTSISGLVFYRVQAGSFSEKSRANEQIQRLNNAGIRDAFIITDEESADPLPPPPTPVELFTIEGETYLLSHQMDEFVRTVNPNAPMLGAHYVYFGKAYGIRADVAYAQAIHETDYFRFTGVVDAEQNNYAGIGATGPDHKGNSFDTQEDGVHAHIQHLFAYASTKNIPAPFEKVDPRFDLVPRGSAKTWTQLNGKWAVPGTRYGQSILSVYNKNMNHANGQSLSKKKY
;
A
#
# COMPACT_ATOMS: atom_id res chain seq x y z
N MET A 1 -29.80 -14.83 -2.23
CA MET A 1 -28.57 -14.03 -2.42
C MET A 1 -28.54 -13.57 -3.87
N LYS A 2 -28.25 -12.29 -4.15
CA LYS A 2 -28.27 -11.78 -5.52
C LYS A 2 -27.09 -12.30 -6.33
N THR A 3 -27.29 -12.61 -7.60
CA THR A 3 -26.27 -13.03 -8.55
C THR A 3 -25.84 -11.87 -9.44
N VAL A 4 -24.56 -11.53 -9.43
CA VAL A 4 -23.96 -10.52 -10.32
C VAL A 4 -23.02 -11.23 -11.28
N VAL A 5 -23.24 -11.02 -12.57
CA VAL A 5 -22.31 -11.47 -13.62
C VAL A 5 -21.41 -10.30 -14.00
N ILE A 6 -20.10 -10.53 -13.91
CA ILE A 6 -19.08 -9.58 -14.34
C ILE A 6 -18.43 -10.12 -15.61
N ASP A 7 -18.52 -9.34 -16.67
CA ASP A 7 -17.94 -9.62 -17.95
C ASP A 7 -16.67 -8.81 -18.18
N ALA A 8 -15.55 -9.50 -18.34
CA ALA A 8 -14.30 -8.88 -18.76
C ALA A 8 -14.26 -8.86 -20.29
N GLY A 9 -14.44 -7.69 -20.90
CA GLY A 9 -14.47 -7.53 -22.37
C GLY A 9 -13.26 -8.13 -23.07
N HIS A 10 -13.44 -8.61 -24.31
CA HIS A 10 -12.41 -9.24 -25.15
C HIS A 10 -11.80 -10.51 -24.52
N GLY A 11 -10.65 -10.98 -25.01
CA GLY A 11 -9.93 -12.14 -24.49
C GLY A 11 -9.43 -13.09 -25.57
N GLY A 12 -8.34 -13.79 -25.28
CA GLY A 12 -7.68 -14.72 -26.19
C GLY A 12 -7.21 -14.02 -27.45
N THR A 13 -7.75 -14.45 -28.59
CA THR A 13 -7.42 -13.91 -29.92
C THR A 13 -7.98 -12.51 -30.16
N ASP A 14 -9.01 -12.11 -29.43
CA ASP A 14 -9.54 -10.75 -29.47
C ASP A 14 -8.83 -9.90 -28.41
N THR A 15 -7.96 -9.00 -28.87
CA THR A 15 -7.17 -8.14 -27.98
C THR A 15 -7.94 -6.92 -27.48
N GLY A 16 -9.07 -6.60 -28.11
CA GLY A 16 -9.65 -5.26 -28.08
C GLY A 16 -8.68 -4.21 -28.63
N ALA A 17 -8.84 -2.97 -28.18
CA ALA A 17 -7.94 -1.88 -28.54
C ALA A 17 -6.48 -2.18 -28.18
N SER A 18 -5.56 -1.70 -29.02
CA SER A 18 -4.12 -1.86 -28.83
C SER A 18 -3.39 -0.54 -29.03
N PHE A 19 -2.57 -0.15 -28.06
CA PHE A 19 -1.74 1.05 -28.16
C PHE A 19 -0.46 0.91 -27.34
N GLN A 20 0.68 1.24 -27.96
CA GLN A 20 2.01 1.18 -27.32
C GLN A 20 2.29 -0.15 -26.59
N GLY A 21 1.94 -1.29 -27.22
CA GLY A 21 2.12 -2.63 -26.65
C GLY A 21 1.14 -3.00 -25.52
N SER A 22 0.18 -2.13 -25.22
CA SER A 22 -0.88 -2.39 -24.24
C SER A 22 -2.12 -2.92 -24.96
N LEU A 23 -2.74 -3.94 -24.38
CA LEU A 23 -3.94 -4.58 -24.94
C LEU A 23 -5.12 -4.37 -23.98
N GLU A 24 -6.24 -3.92 -24.51
CA GLU A 24 -7.47 -3.64 -23.76
C GLU A 24 -7.92 -4.84 -22.92
N LYS A 25 -7.91 -6.05 -23.51
CA LYS A 25 -8.30 -7.30 -22.85
C LYS A 25 -7.61 -7.54 -21.51
N ASN A 26 -6.39 -7.03 -21.33
CA ASN A 26 -5.61 -7.20 -20.11
C ASN A 26 -6.08 -6.24 -19.02
N PHE A 27 -6.37 -4.98 -19.36
CA PHE A 27 -6.94 -4.02 -18.42
C PHE A 27 -8.35 -4.42 -18.02
N ASN A 28 -9.18 -4.86 -18.97
CA ASN A 28 -10.53 -5.33 -18.71
C ASN A 28 -10.54 -6.50 -17.71
N LEU A 29 -9.65 -7.49 -17.91
CA LEU A 29 -9.52 -8.63 -16.99
C LEU A 29 -9.03 -8.19 -15.60
N ALA A 30 -8.02 -7.31 -15.56
CA ALA A 30 -7.43 -6.86 -14.30
C ALA A 30 -8.45 -6.12 -13.42
N ILE A 31 -9.24 -5.21 -14.01
CA ILE A 31 -10.30 -4.48 -13.31
C ILE A 31 -11.40 -5.45 -12.88
N ALA A 32 -11.88 -6.31 -13.79
CA ALA A 32 -12.97 -7.24 -13.50
C ALA A 32 -12.65 -8.21 -12.36
N LEU A 33 -11.43 -8.76 -12.31
CA LEU A 33 -10.98 -9.64 -11.22
C LEU A 33 -10.91 -8.90 -9.87
N LYS A 34 -10.53 -7.63 -9.85
CA LYS A 34 -10.52 -6.82 -8.62
C LYS A 34 -11.94 -6.50 -8.16
N VAL A 35 -12.83 -6.11 -9.07
CA VAL A 35 -14.26 -5.90 -8.77
C VAL A 35 -14.87 -7.18 -8.19
N GLN A 36 -14.60 -8.34 -8.80
CA GLN A 36 -15.01 -9.65 -8.25
C GLN A 36 -14.52 -9.84 -6.82
N SER A 37 -13.22 -9.64 -6.58
CA SER A 37 -12.60 -9.81 -5.27
C SER A 37 -13.25 -8.90 -4.22
N HIS A 38 -13.46 -7.61 -4.51
CA HIS A 38 -14.06 -6.68 -3.55
C HIS A 38 -15.52 -7.03 -3.25
N LEU A 39 -16.31 -7.41 -4.27
CA LEU A 39 -17.68 -7.84 -4.06
C LEU A 39 -17.76 -9.12 -3.21
N GLN A 40 -16.95 -10.12 -3.54
CA GLN A 40 -16.91 -11.39 -2.81
C GLN A 40 -16.43 -11.22 -1.37
N GLN A 41 -15.46 -10.35 -1.12
CA GLN A 41 -14.93 -10.13 0.23
C GLN A 41 -15.93 -9.38 1.11
N ASN A 42 -16.58 -8.34 0.58
CA ASN A 42 -17.28 -7.36 1.42
C ASN A 42 -18.81 -7.52 1.43
N TYR A 43 -19.40 -8.24 0.48
CA TYR A 43 -20.86 -8.27 0.30
C TYR A 43 -21.42 -9.68 0.09
N GLU A 44 -22.65 -9.89 0.52
CA GLU A 44 -23.43 -11.11 0.33
C GLU A 44 -24.01 -11.15 -1.08
N ALA A 45 -23.21 -11.61 -2.03
CA ALA A 45 -23.61 -11.83 -3.41
C ALA A 45 -22.93 -13.07 -4.01
N ASN A 46 -23.62 -13.70 -4.96
CA ASN A 46 -23.04 -14.70 -5.85
C ASN A 46 -22.39 -13.97 -7.03
N ILE A 47 -21.07 -14.09 -7.19
CA ILE A 47 -20.36 -13.40 -8.28
C ILE A 47 -19.91 -14.43 -9.31
N VAL A 48 -20.39 -14.26 -10.54
CA VAL A 48 -20.06 -15.11 -11.69
C VAL A 48 -19.24 -14.30 -12.68
N MET A 49 -18.11 -14.85 -13.13
CA MET A 49 -17.26 -14.20 -14.14
C MET A 49 -17.50 -14.85 -15.50
N THR A 50 -17.56 -14.06 -16.57
CA THR A 50 -17.53 -14.64 -17.94
C THR A 50 -16.17 -15.29 -18.21
N ARG A 51 -15.08 -14.65 -17.78
CA ARG A 51 -13.72 -15.21 -17.79
C ARG A 51 -12.88 -14.73 -16.60
N THR A 52 -11.98 -15.60 -16.14
CA THR A 52 -10.98 -15.31 -15.09
C THR A 52 -9.54 -15.42 -15.59
N ARG A 53 -9.36 -15.74 -16.87
CA ARG A 53 -8.07 -15.88 -17.56
C ARG A 53 -8.17 -15.34 -18.98
N ASP A 54 -7.04 -15.30 -19.68
CA ASP A 54 -7.00 -14.90 -21.08
C ASP A 54 -7.50 -16.03 -21.99
N VAL A 55 -8.78 -16.00 -22.34
CA VAL A 55 -9.47 -16.96 -23.21
C VAL A 55 -10.42 -16.22 -24.14
N THR A 56 -10.58 -16.74 -25.37
CA THR A 56 -11.57 -16.24 -26.32
C THR A 56 -12.97 -16.62 -25.86
N LEU A 57 -13.88 -15.65 -25.85
CA LEU A 57 -15.32 -15.86 -25.66
C LEU A 57 -16.09 -14.97 -26.63
N SER A 58 -17.03 -15.58 -27.35
CA SER A 58 -17.99 -14.86 -28.19
C SER A 58 -18.94 -14.02 -27.34
N LEU A 59 -19.57 -13.02 -27.98
CA LEU A 59 -20.56 -12.18 -27.32
C LEU A 59 -21.77 -13.00 -26.84
N ASN A 60 -22.20 -13.99 -27.63
CA ASN A 60 -23.28 -14.91 -27.26
C ASN A 60 -22.94 -15.76 -26.04
N GLU A 61 -21.72 -16.29 -25.93
CA GLU A 61 -21.33 -17.07 -24.74
C GLU A 61 -21.41 -16.24 -23.46
N ARG A 62 -21.05 -14.95 -23.51
CA ARG A 62 -21.10 -14.04 -22.36
C ARG A 62 -22.53 -13.79 -21.90
N THR A 63 -23.42 -13.48 -22.84
CA THR A 63 -24.83 -13.17 -22.55
C THR A 63 -25.60 -14.41 -22.16
N GLN A 64 -25.34 -15.54 -22.83
CA GLN A 64 -25.95 -16.83 -22.51
C GLN A 64 -25.55 -17.29 -21.10
N LEU A 65 -24.27 -17.17 -20.74
CA LEU A 65 -23.83 -17.45 -19.37
C LEU A 65 -24.58 -16.62 -18.33
N ALA A 66 -24.78 -15.32 -18.59
CA ALA A 66 -25.51 -14.47 -17.67
C ALA A 66 -27.00 -14.83 -17.56
N ASN A 67 -27.61 -15.16 -18.70
CA ASN A 67 -29.00 -15.58 -18.80
C ASN A 67 -29.22 -16.93 -18.09
N ASP A 68 -28.34 -17.91 -18.30
CA ASP A 68 -28.42 -19.25 -17.69
C ASP A 68 -28.16 -19.20 -16.18
N ALA A 69 -27.30 -18.28 -15.74
CA ALA A 69 -27.08 -18.01 -14.32
C ALA A 69 -28.28 -17.32 -13.64
N ASN A 70 -29.31 -16.92 -14.39
CA ASN A 70 -30.44 -16.11 -13.92
C ASN A 70 -29.95 -14.90 -13.11
N ALA A 71 -28.95 -14.19 -13.64
CA ALA A 71 -28.32 -13.10 -12.90
C ALA A 71 -29.30 -11.96 -12.58
N ASP A 72 -29.12 -11.32 -11.42
CA ASP A 72 -29.85 -10.11 -11.04
C ASP A 72 -29.26 -8.85 -11.69
N PHE A 73 -27.98 -8.89 -12.09
CA PHE A 73 -27.29 -7.81 -12.78
C PHE A 73 -26.13 -8.31 -13.64
N PHE A 74 -25.93 -7.68 -14.78
CA PHE A 74 -24.79 -7.90 -15.67
C PHE A 74 -23.95 -6.63 -15.81
N LEU A 75 -22.65 -6.74 -15.56
CA LEU A 75 -21.69 -5.65 -15.70
C LEU A 75 -20.58 -6.04 -16.67
N SER A 76 -20.50 -5.39 -17.83
CA SER A 76 -19.38 -5.53 -18.75
C SER A 76 -18.37 -4.41 -18.56
N ILE A 77 -17.08 -4.75 -18.53
CA ILE A 77 -15.97 -3.83 -18.28
C ILE A 77 -15.07 -3.80 -19.52
N HIS A 78 -14.93 -2.60 -20.08
CA HIS A 78 -14.17 -2.27 -21.28
C HIS A 78 -13.27 -1.04 -21.06
N ASN A 79 -12.37 -0.81 -22.01
CA ASN A 79 -11.62 0.43 -22.15
C ASN A 79 -11.65 0.88 -23.61
N ASN A 80 -12.06 2.11 -23.86
CA ASN A 80 -12.39 2.58 -25.19
C ASN A 80 -11.13 2.90 -26.01
N ALA A 81 -11.34 3.28 -27.27
CA ALA A 81 -10.33 3.86 -28.15
C ALA A 81 -11.00 4.91 -29.08
N ALA A 82 -10.37 5.21 -30.22
CA ALA A 82 -10.81 6.18 -31.22
C ALA A 82 -10.64 7.65 -30.79
N GLY A 83 -9.57 7.97 -30.08
CA GLY A 83 -9.10 9.35 -29.85
C GLY A 83 -9.86 10.14 -28.78
N GLY A 84 -10.62 9.46 -27.91
CA GLY A 84 -11.29 10.08 -26.76
C GLY A 84 -10.42 10.12 -25.49
N GLN A 85 -10.98 10.65 -24.41
CA GLN A 85 -10.41 10.54 -23.05
C GLN A 85 -11.50 10.68 -21.99
N GLY A 86 -11.36 9.95 -20.88
CA GLY A 86 -12.25 9.97 -19.73
C GLY A 86 -13.17 8.75 -19.62
N PHE A 87 -14.03 8.78 -18.59
CA PHE A 87 -14.94 7.69 -18.24
C PHE A 87 -16.32 7.87 -18.87
N GLU A 88 -16.91 6.77 -19.36
CA GLU A 88 -18.30 6.71 -19.79
C GLU A 88 -18.94 5.36 -19.46
N SER A 89 -20.27 5.36 -19.41
CA SER A 89 -21.05 4.14 -19.17
C SER A 89 -22.18 4.01 -20.18
N TYR A 90 -22.54 2.80 -20.54
CA TYR A 90 -23.53 2.50 -21.56
C TYR A 90 -24.58 1.51 -21.07
N ILE A 91 -25.83 1.83 -21.33
CA ILE A 91 -26.95 0.88 -21.28
C ILE A 91 -27.50 0.69 -22.69
N PHE A 92 -28.36 -0.30 -22.90
CA PHE A 92 -29.01 -0.49 -24.20
C PHE A 92 -29.82 0.76 -24.61
N ASN A 93 -29.76 1.14 -25.89
CA ASN A 93 -30.46 2.31 -26.45
C ASN A 93 -31.95 2.06 -26.77
N GLY A 94 -32.41 0.81 -26.82
CA GLY A 94 -33.83 0.46 -26.94
C GLY A 94 -34.62 0.60 -25.62
N THR A 95 -35.59 -0.28 -25.35
CA THR A 95 -36.33 -0.24 -24.08
C THR A 95 -35.50 -0.89 -22.97
N VAL A 96 -35.38 -0.22 -21.83
CA VAL A 96 -34.66 -0.71 -20.64
C VAL A 96 -35.50 -0.51 -19.38
N SER A 97 -35.31 -1.39 -18.40
CA SER A 97 -36.00 -1.35 -17.12
C SER A 97 -35.63 -0.10 -16.29
N ILE A 98 -36.47 0.27 -15.32
CA ILE A 98 -36.15 1.32 -14.35
C ILE A 98 -34.87 0.97 -13.57
N PRO A 99 -34.71 -0.27 -13.04
CA PRO A 99 -33.46 -0.70 -12.41
C PRO A 99 -32.22 -0.44 -13.27
N THR A 100 -32.23 -0.74 -14.58
CA THR A 100 -31.09 -0.48 -15.47
C THR A 100 -30.64 0.99 -15.43
N ARG A 101 -31.59 1.93 -15.48
CA ARG A 101 -31.29 3.38 -15.43
C ARG A 101 -30.77 3.79 -14.05
N THR A 102 -31.41 3.29 -13.00
CA THR A 102 -31.01 3.57 -11.61
C THR A 102 -29.61 3.05 -11.33
N TYR A 103 -29.28 1.83 -11.77
CA TYR A 103 -27.97 1.21 -11.56
C TYR A 103 -26.88 1.96 -12.34
N GLN A 104 -27.16 2.36 -13.58
CA GLN A 104 -26.24 3.22 -14.34
C GLN A 104 -25.95 4.52 -13.58
N ASN A 105 -26.98 5.18 -13.02
CA ASN A 105 -26.76 6.41 -12.27
C ASN A 105 -25.86 6.21 -11.05
N ILE A 106 -26.20 5.25 -10.19
CA ILE A 106 -25.47 4.98 -8.94
C ILE A 106 -24.02 4.57 -9.24
N ILE A 107 -23.81 3.60 -10.13
CA ILE A 107 -22.48 3.07 -10.44
C ILE A 107 -21.61 4.16 -11.08
N HIS A 108 -22.16 4.90 -12.04
CA HIS A 108 -21.42 5.97 -12.72
C HIS A 108 -21.01 7.08 -11.74
N ASP A 109 -21.94 7.54 -10.90
CA ASP A 109 -21.66 8.62 -9.93
C ASP A 109 -20.65 8.17 -8.87
N LYS A 110 -20.73 6.91 -8.42
CA LYS A 110 -19.76 6.33 -7.48
C LYS A 110 -18.34 6.33 -8.05
N ILE A 111 -18.20 5.90 -9.31
CA ILE A 111 -16.91 5.89 -10.01
C ILE A 111 -16.39 7.31 -10.18
N MET A 112 -17.21 8.22 -10.73
CA MET A 112 -16.79 9.61 -10.95
C MET A 112 -16.39 10.32 -9.64
N ASN A 113 -17.11 10.09 -8.54
CA ASN A 113 -16.73 10.66 -7.23
C ASN A 113 -15.34 10.21 -6.76
N ALA A 114 -14.97 8.95 -7.05
CA ALA A 114 -13.65 8.42 -6.68
C ALA A 114 -12.53 8.94 -7.59
N VAL A 115 -12.79 9.08 -8.90
CA VAL A 115 -11.70 9.27 -9.87
C VAL A 115 -11.57 10.66 -10.47
N ARG A 116 -12.65 11.47 -10.50
CA ARG A 116 -12.69 12.76 -11.23
C ARG A 116 -11.58 13.71 -10.79
N THR A 117 -11.54 14.06 -9.51
CA THR A 117 -10.60 15.05 -8.98
C THR A 117 -9.23 14.44 -8.74
N LYS A 118 -9.19 13.22 -8.19
CA LYS A 118 -7.95 12.55 -7.76
C LYS A 118 -7.03 12.17 -8.93
N TYR A 119 -7.61 11.78 -10.07
CA TYR A 119 -6.86 11.34 -11.25
C TYR A 119 -7.13 12.19 -12.49
N ASN A 120 -7.81 13.33 -12.33
CA ASN A 120 -8.18 14.24 -13.42
C ASN A 120 -8.95 13.55 -14.57
N ILE A 121 -9.86 12.64 -14.22
CA ILE A 121 -10.65 11.90 -15.20
C ILE A 121 -11.83 12.73 -15.66
N ARG A 122 -11.93 12.91 -16.98
CA ARG A 122 -13.08 13.58 -17.61
C ARG A 122 -14.31 12.69 -17.52
N ASP A 123 -15.41 13.27 -17.06
CA ASP A 123 -16.73 12.67 -17.17
C ASP A 123 -17.27 12.86 -18.59
N ARG A 124 -17.51 11.75 -19.31
CA ARG A 124 -18.11 11.75 -20.65
C ARG A 124 -19.58 11.34 -20.62
N GLY A 125 -20.13 11.11 -19.43
CA GLY A 125 -21.54 10.94 -19.16
C GLY A 125 -22.06 9.51 -19.26
N LYS A 126 -23.36 9.42 -18.96
CA LYS A 126 -24.18 8.22 -18.99
C LYS A 126 -24.83 8.13 -20.37
N LYS A 127 -24.41 7.14 -21.15
CA LYS A 127 -24.76 6.97 -22.56
C LYS A 127 -25.62 5.75 -22.79
N ARG A 128 -26.13 5.65 -24.02
CA ARG A 128 -26.91 4.50 -24.49
C ARG A 128 -26.40 4.07 -25.86
N ALA A 129 -26.21 2.77 -26.08
CA ALA A 129 -25.72 2.21 -27.33
C ALA A 129 -26.30 0.81 -27.58
N ASP A 130 -26.17 0.32 -28.82
CA ASP A 130 -26.67 -0.98 -29.24
C ASP A 130 -25.62 -2.10 -29.10
N PHE A 131 -24.95 -2.16 -27.94
CA PHE A 131 -23.95 -3.20 -27.69
C PHE A 131 -24.62 -4.53 -27.36
N HIS A 132 -24.14 -5.60 -28.01
CA HIS A 132 -24.71 -6.94 -27.87
C HIS A 132 -24.89 -7.36 -26.40
N VAL A 133 -23.86 -7.16 -25.58
CA VAL A 133 -23.84 -7.67 -24.20
C VAL A 133 -24.84 -6.99 -23.26
N VAL A 134 -25.27 -5.76 -23.54
CA VAL A 134 -26.33 -5.09 -22.77
C VAL A 134 -27.72 -5.25 -23.40
N ARG A 135 -27.78 -5.72 -24.65
CA ARG A 135 -29.03 -5.97 -25.38
C ARG A 135 -29.55 -7.39 -25.16
N GLU A 136 -28.69 -8.40 -25.27
CA GLU A 136 -29.09 -9.82 -25.28
C GLU A 136 -29.14 -10.46 -23.87
N THR A 137 -28.74 -9.71 -22.84
CA THR A 137 -28.95 -10.10 -21.43
C THR A 137 -30.36 -9.81 -20.96
N ARG A 138 -30.95 -10.71 -20.18
CA ARG A 138 -32.36 -10.62 -19.71
C ARG A 138 -32.56 -9.86 -18.41
N MET A 139 -31.47 -9.48 -17.74
CA MET A 139 -31.46 -8.72 -16.49
C MET A 139 -30.96 -7.29 -16.72
N PRO A 140 -31.05 -6.38 -15.72
CA PRO A 140 -30.41 -5.07 -15.82
C PRO A 140 -28.93 -5.19 -16.17
N ALA A 141 -28.48 -4.43 -17.17
CA ALA A 141 -27.15 -4.55 -17.74
C ALA A 141 -26.50 -3.20 -17.96
N LEU A 142 -25.19 -3.13 -17.68
CA LEU A 142 -24.36 -1.94 -17.85
C LEU A 142 -23.04 -2.34 -18.49
N LEU A 143 -22.55 -1.53 -19.43
CA LEU A 143 -21.19 -1.60 -19.95
C LEU A 143 -20.43 -0.35 -19.50
N LEU A 144 -19.21 -0.53 -18.99
CA LEU A 144 -18.32 0.55 -18.59
C LEU A 144 -17.20 0.67 -19.60
N GLU A 145 -16.96 1.88 -20.09
CA GLU A 145 -15.70 2.24 -20.73
C GLU A 145 -14.88 3.02 -19.70
N VAL A 146 -13.95 2.33 -19.06
CA VAL A 146 -13.27 2.88 -17.88
C VAL A 146 -12.41 4.08 -18.26
N LEU A 147 -11.57 3.93 -19.29
CA LEU A 147 -10.76 4.99 -19.92
C LEU A 147 -10.45 4.63 -21.38
N PHE A 148 -9.68 5.48 -22.10
CA PHE A 148 -9.28 5.26 -23.49
C PHE A 148 -7.84 4.71 -23.61
N VAL A 149 -7.67 3.53 -24.20
CA VAL A 149 -6.37 2.85 -24.37
C VAL A 149 -5.42 3.63 -25.28
N ASP A 150 -5.95 4.32 -26.29
CA ASP A 150 -5.19 5.05 -27.31
C ASP A 150 -4.90 6.52 -26.92
N ASN A 151 -5.29 6.94 -25.72
CA ASN A 151 -4.96 8.25 -25.19
C ASN A 151 -3.85 8.16 -24.14
N ALA A 152 -2.79 8.96 -24.28
CA ALA A 152 -1.62 8.86 -23.42
C ALA A 152 -1.90 9.16 -21.93
N SER A 153 -2.79 10.12 -21.64
CA SER A 153 -3.17 10.47 -20.26
C SER A 153 -3.97 9.33 -19.62
N ASP A 154 -4.97 8.82 -20.33
CA ASP A 154 -5.79 7.71 -19.87
C ASP A 154 -4.99 6.42 -19.74
N LEU A 155 -4.15 6.09 -20.72
CA LEU A 155 -3.26 4.94 -20.66
C LEU A 155 -2.27 5.03 -19.48
N SER A 156 -1.81 6.23 -19.12
CA SER A 156 -0.97 6.42 -17.92
C SER A 156 -1.72 6.04 -16.64
N GLN A 157 -3.03 6.32 -16.57
CA GLN A 157 -3.87 5.91 -15.44
C GLN A 157 -4.23 4.42 -15.50
N LEU A 158 -4.46 3.84 -16.68
CA LEU A 158 -4.66 2.39 -16.83
C LEU A 158 -3.42 1.58 -16.42
N ARG A 159 -2.22 2.15 -16.60
CA ARG A 159 -0.96 1.58 -16.09
C ARG A 159 -0.69 1.90 -14.63
N ASN A 160 -1.38 2.88 -14.05
CA ASN A 160 -1.26 3.25 -12.65
C ASN A 160 -2.09 2.29 -11.80
N PRO A 161 -1.49 1.37 -11.04
CA PRO A 161 -2.30 0.37 -10.39
C PRO A 161 -3.04 0.95 -9.15
N ALA A 162 -2.72 2.18 -8.70
CA ALA A 162 -3.52 2.92 -7.69
C ALA A 162 -4.88 3.30 -8.25
N PHE A 163 -4.89 3.78 -9.49
CA PHE A 163 -6.12 4.08 -10.22
C PHE A 163 -6.93 2.80 -10.44
N ILE A 164 -6.27 1.71 -10.88
CA ILE A 164 -6.94 0.41 -11.09
C ILE A 164 -7.57 -0.12 -9.79
N GLU A 165 -6.90 0.01 -8.65
CA GLU A 165 -7.47 -0.37 -7.35
C GLU A 165 -8.66 0.51 -6.98
N GLU A 166 -8.50 1.83 -7.01
CA GLU A 166 -9.54 2.78 -6.61
C GLU A 166 -10.79 2.66 -7.48
N VAL A 167 -10.62 2.57 -8.81
CA VAL A 167 -11.75 2.43 -9.73
C VAL A 167 -12.45 1.08 -9.55
N SER A 168 -11.72 0.01 -9.24
CA SER A 168 -12.31 -1.31 -8.97
C SER A 168 -13.10 -1.33 -7.66
N ILE A 169 -12.60 -0.68 -6.61
CA ILE A 169 -13.32 -0.47 -5.35
C ILE A 169 -14.60 0.35 -5.62
N ALA A 170 -14.50 1.45 -6.37
CA ALA A 170 -15.63 2.30 -6.67
C ALA A 170 -16.71 1.59 -7.50
N ILE A 171 -16.31 0.78 -8.50
CA ILE A 171 -17.22 -0.08 -9.27
C ILE A 171 -17.93 -1.06 -8.31
N ALA A 172 -17.19 -1.79 -7.47
CA ALA A 172 -17.75 -2.78 -6.55
C ALA A 172 -18.73 -2.14 -5.55
N GLN A 173 -18.36 -1.01 -4.94
CA GLN A 173 -19.25 -0.27 -4.04
C GLN A 173 -20.48 0.28 -4.77
N GLY A 174 -20.33 0.75 -6.01
CA GLY A 174 -21.43 1.22 -6.83
C GLY A 174 -22.41 0.10 -7.17
N VAL A 175 -21.90 -1.08 -7.51
CA VAL A 175 -22.71 -2.30 -7.74
C VAL A 175 -23.43 -2.70 -6.45
N ALA A 176 -22.73 -2.71 -5.31
CA ALA A 176 -23.33 -3.06 -4.03
C ALA A 176 -24.45 -2.10 -3.63
N GLU A 177 -24.24 -0.80 -3.80
CA GLU A 177 -25.24 0.24 -3.55
C GLU A 177 -26.42 0.11 -4.51
N ALA A 178 -26.16 -0.06 -5.81
CA ALA A 178 -27.19 -0.21 -6.84
C ALA A 178 -28.11 -1.41 -6.58
N LEU A 179 -27.54 -2.55 -6.19
CA LEU A 179 -28.31 -3.75 -5.91
C LEU A 179 -28.78 -3.86 -4.47
N ASN A 180 -28.42 -2.92 -3.58
CA ASN A 180 -28.63 -3.01 -2.14
C ASN A 180 -28.13 -4.34 -1.57
N LEU A 181 -26.87 -4.69 -1.89
CA LEU A 181 -26.23 -5.91 -1.40
C LEU A 181 -25.95 -5.79 0.10
N PRO A 182 -26.34 -6.78 0.92
CA PRO A 182 -25.95 -6.80 2.32
C PRO A 182 -24.43 -6.84 2.44
N ALA A 183 -23.86 -5.98 3.28
CA ALA A 183 -22.47 -6.13 3.66
C ALA A 183 -22.33 -7.45 4.44
N LYS A 184 -21.32 -8.25 4.11
CA LYS A 184 -20.98 -9.43 4.92
C LYS A 184 -20.63 -8.96 6.33
N SER A 185 -21.06 -9.70 7.34
CA SER A 185 -20.43 -9.63 8.65
C SER A 185 -19.01 -10.18 8.52
N LEU A 186 -18.09 -9.33 8.08
CA LEU A 186 -16.68 -9.64 8.11
C LEU A 186 -16.33 -10.03 9.56
N PRO A 187 -15.59 -11.12 9.83
CA PRO A 187 -14.77 -11.07 11.03
C PRO A 187 -13.93 -9.80 10.84
N LYS A 188 -14.09 -8.83 11.75
CA LYS A 188 -13.49 -7.49 11.63
C LYS A 188 -11.98 -7.52 11.34
N VAL A 189 -11.33 -8.68 11.52
CA VAL A 189 -9.94 -8.97 11.18
C VAL A 189 -9.79 -10.46 10.79
N LEU A 190 -9.24 -10.78 9.61
CA LEU A 190 -8.66 -12.11 9.32
C LEU A 190 -7.18 -12.11 9.67
N TYR A 191 -6.73 -13.12 10.41
CA TYR A 191 -5.34 -13.31 10.81
C TYR A 191 -4.67 -14.33 9.90
N ARG A 192 -3.80 -13.87 9.00
CA ARG A 192 -3.05 -14.71 8.06
C ARG A 192 -1.66 -14.99 8.60
N VAL A 193 -1.26 -16.25 8.60
CA VAL A 193 0.07 -16.65 9.07
C VAL A 193 1.01 -16.73 7.87
N ILE A 194 2.06 -15.91 7.88
CA ILE A 194 3.10 -15.83 6.84
C ILE A 194 4.35 -16.51 7.35
N ALA A 195 4.72 -17.63 6.74
CA ALA A 195 5.92 -18.39 6.99
C ALA A 195 7.06 -17.94 6.05
N GLY A 196 7.39 -16.65 6.07
CA GLY A 196 8.47 -16.05 5.28
C GLY A 196 8.01 -15.18 4.12
N SER A 197 8.82 -14.16 3.80
CA SER A 197 8.63 -13.22 2.67
C SER A 197 9.91 -13.11 1.86
N PHE A 198 9.87 -13.49 0.59
CA PHE A 198 11.08 -13.63 -0.23
C PHE A 198 11.05 -12.67 -1.42
N ASN A 199 12.19 -12.08 -1.77
CA ASN A 199 12.33 -11.25 -2.97
C ASN A 199 12.66 -12.07 -4.25
N LYS A 200 12.90 -13.38 -4.09
CA LYS A 200 13.07 -14.36 -5.17
C LYS A 200 12.06 -15.48 -4.99
N ARG A 201 11.40 -15.88 -6.07
CA ARG A 201 10.33 -16.89 -6.05
C ARG A 201 10.85 -18.26 -5.63
N ASP A 202 12.01 -18.67 -6.11
CA ASP A 202 12.63 -19.97 -5.81
C ASP A 202 12.80 -20.21 -4.31
N ASN A 203 13.14 -19.16 -3.54
CA ASN A 203 13.26 -19.26 -2.08
C ASN A 203 11.91 -19.49 -1.40
N ALA A 204 10.85 -18.87 -1.92
CA ALA A 204 9.49 -19.11 -1.43
C ALA A 204 9.02 -20.53 -1.78
N GLU A 205 9.39 -21.05 -2.95
CA GLU A 205 9.08 -22.42 -3.37
C GLU A 205 9.82 -23.45 -2.51
N GLN A 206 11.10 -23.21 -2.19
CA GLN A 206 11.84 -24.02 -1.23
C GLN A 206 11.19 -24.04 0.16
N ARG A 207 10.71 -22.88 0.64
CA ARG A 207 10.00 -22.78 1.91
C ARG A 207 8.67 -23.53 1.90
N VAL A 208 7.91 -23.50 0.80
CA VAL A 208 6.69 -24.32 0.64
C VAL A 208 7.02 -25.81 0.71
N GLN A 209 8.07 -26.26 0.02
CA GLN A 209 8.51 -27.67 0.07
C GLN A 209 8.96 -28.09 1.46
N GLU A 210 9.65 -27.21 2.19
CA GLU A 210 10.03 -27.46 3.58
C GLU A 210 8.81 -27.65 4.48
N LEU A 211 7.81 -26.78 4.37
CA LEU A 211 6.57 -26.89 5.15
C LEU A 211 5.77 -28.15 4.80
N ALA A 212 5.72 -28.52 3.52
CA ALA A 212 5.06 -29.74 3.07
C ALA A 212 5.68 -31.02 3.69
N ARG A 213 7.02 -31.10 3.78
CA ARG A 213 7.71 -32.23 4.45
C ARG A 213 7.34 -32.37 5.93
N ARG A 214 6.85 -31.28 6.54
CA ARG A 214 6.41 -31.22 7.95
C ARG A 214 4.89 -31.28 8.09
N SER A 215 4.17 -31.65 7.01
CA SER A 215 2.71 -31.72 6.97
C SER A 215 2.02 -30.39 7.34
N ILE A 216 2.62 -29.27 6.92
CA ILE A 216 2.06 -27.93 7.07
C ILE A 216 1.70 -27.40 5.68
N ASP A 217 0.39 -27.20 5.45
CA ASP A 217 -0.10 -26.65 4.19
C ASP A 217 0.29 -25.18 4.04
N SER A 218 0.75 -24.81 2.85
CA SER A 218 1.13 -23.44 2.54
C SER A 218 1.10 -23.14 1.05
N PHE A 219 1.02 -21.86 0.68
CA PHE A 219 1.08 -21.40 -0.71
C PHE A 219 1.71 -20.02 -0.84
N ILE A 220 2.20 -19.69 -2.03
CA ILE A 220 2.84 -18.41 -2.30
C ILE A 220 1.80 -17.36 -2.70
N ARG A 221 1.85 -16.18 -2.06
CA ARG A 221 1.17 -14.96 -2.49
C ARG A 221 2.17 -13.90 -2.86
N THR A 222 1.92 -13.21 -3.96
CA THR A 222 2.74 -12.06 -4.36
C THR A 222 2.20 -10.78 -3.71
N THR A 223 3.09 -9.92 -3.21
CA THR A 223 2.75 -8.59 -2.72
C THR A 223 3.80 -7.57 -3.13
N SER A 224 3.42 -6.30 -3.28
CA SER A 224 4.34 -5.19 -3.48
C SER A 224 4.44 -4.43 -2.17
N ILE A 225 5.54 -4.64 -1.46
CA ILE A 225 5.90 -3.76 -0.35
C ILE A 225 6.67 -2.66 -1.05
N SER A 226 6.38 -1.37 -0.85
CA SER A 226 7.10 -0.15 -1.35
C SER A 226 7.81 -0.23 -2.71
N GLY A 227 7.13 -0.81 -3.72
CA GLY A 227 7.58 -0.86 -5.12
C GLY A 227 8.46 -2.05 -5.51
N LEU A 228 8.68 -3.04 -4.62
CA LEU A 228 9.40 -4.28 -4.92
C LEU A 228 8.48 -5.48 -4.69
N VAL A 229 8.57 -6.46 -5.58
CA VAL A 229 7.76 -7.68 -5.55
C VAL A 229 8.33 -8.67 -4.54
N PHE A 230 7.48 -9.13 -3.61
CA PHE A 230 7.77 -10.17 -2.64
C PHE A 230 6.81 -11.36 -2.83
N TYR A 231 7.35 -12.57 -2.63
CA TYR A 231 6.66 -13.85 -2.62
C TYR A 231 6.53 -14.30 -1.16
N ARG A 232 5.35 -14.12 -0.57
CA ARG A 232 5.02 -14.51 0.81
C ARG A 232 4.50 -15.93 0.85
N VAL A 233 5.03 -16.76 1.72
CA VAL A 233 4.50 -18.12 1.94
C VAL A 233 3.44 -18.05 3.03
N GLN A 234 2.16 -18.16 2.67
CA GLN A 234 1.05 -18.16 3.63
C GLN A 234 0.78 -19.60 4.09
N ALA A 235 0.83 -19.82 5.40
CA ALA A 235 0.68 -21.12 6.06
C ALA A 235 -0.54 -21.18 7.01
N GLY A 236 -1.54 -20.33 6.77
CA GLY A 236 -2.81 -20.32 7.51
C GLY A 236 -3.59 -19.02 7.36
N SER A 237 -4.90 -19.07 7.59
CA SER A 237 -5.79 -17.91 7.63
C SER A 237 -6.95 -18.19 8.58
N PHE A 238 -7.12 -17.34 9.59
CA PHE A 238 -8.01 -17.63 10.72
C PHE A 238 -8.88 -16.42 11.07
N SER A 239 -10.14 -16.66 11.46
CA SER A 239 -11.05 -15.63 11.99
C SER A 239 -10.77 -15.26 13.44
N GLU A 240 -9.98 -16.08 14.16
CA GLU A 240 -9.61 -15.88 15.56
C GLU A 240 -8.09 -15.79 15.71
N LYS A 241 -7.61 -14.77 16.44
CA LYS A 241 -6.17 -14.56 16.68
C LYS A 241 -5.53 -15.73 17.42
N SER A 242 -6.28 -16.39 18.32
CA SER A 242 -5.86 -17.59 19.06
C SER A 242 -5.40 -18.70 18.13
N ARG A 243 -6.21 -19.01 17.10
CA ARG A 243 -5.90 -20.04 16.09
C ARG A 243 -4.69 -19.67 15.23
N ALA A 244 -4.53 -18.39 14.90
CA ALA A 244 -3.33 -17.93 14.22
C ALA A 244 -2.07 -18.07 15.08
N ASN A 245 -2.17 -17.81 16.39
CA ASN A 245 -1.07 -18.01 17.34
C ASN A 245 -0.73 -19.50 17.51
N GLU A 246 -1.73 -20.39 17.56
CA GLU A 246 -1.50 -21.85 17.54
C GLU A 246 -0.69 -22.28 16.31
N GLN A 247 -1.02 -21.73 15.14
CA GLN A 247 -0.30 -22.01 13.91
C GLN A 247 1.13 -21.41 13.89
N ILE A 248 1.36 -20.24 14.49
CA ILE A 248 2.72 -19.71 14.71
C ILE A 248 3.53 -20.62 15.62
N GLN A 249 2.94 -21.12 16.71
CA GLN A 249 3.63 -22.08 17.60
C GLN A 249 3.97 -23.38 16.86
N ARG A 250 3.07 -23.87 16.02
CA ARG A 250 3.32 -25.05 15.17
C ARG A 250 4.49 -24.83 14.22
N LEU A 251 4.56 -23.65 13.57
CA LEU A 251 5.67 -23.27 12.70
C LEU A 251 6.99 -23.12 13.46
N ASN A 252 6.97 -22.51 14.66
CA ASN A 252 8.14 -22.39 15.52
C ASN A 252 8.69 -23.74 15.97
N ASN A 253 7.81 -24.68 16.37
CA ASN A 253 8.18 -26.05 16.71
C ASN A 253 8.73 -26.81 15.49
N ALA A 254 8.27 -26.45 14.30
CA ALA A 254 8.81 -26.88 13.02
C ALA A 254 10.07 -26.09 12.58
N GLY A 255 10.69 -25.30 13.44
CA GLY A 255 11.94 -24.57 13.14
C GLY A 255 11.78 -23.34 12.24
N ILE A 256 10.56 -22.97 11.86
CA ILE A 256 10.23 -21.81 11.02
C ILE A 256 9.97 -20.61 11.93
N ARG A 257 11.06 -19.99 12.40
CA ARG A 257 11.04 -18.94 13.42
C ARG A 257 10.78 -17.53 12.89
N ASP A 258 10.80 -17.38 11.57
CA ASP A 258 10.52 -16.12 10.84
C ASP A 258 9.05 -16.00 10.44
N ALA A 259 8.17 -16.84 11.01
CA ALA A 259 6.75 -16.76 10.75
C ALA A 259 6.08 -15.61 11.54
N PHE A 260 5.14 -14.91 10.92
CA PHE A 260 4.40 -13.80 11.55
C PHE A 260 2.94 -13.77 11.11
N ILE A 261 2.09 -13.08 11.87
CA ILE A 261 0.67 -12.90 11.55
C ILE A 261 0.49 -11.53 10.89
N ILE A 262 -0.28 -11.47 9.81
CA ILE A 262 -0.78 -10.22 9.23
C ILE A 262 -2.31 -10.17 9.25
N THR A 263 -2.86 -8.97 9.21
CA THR A 263 -4.30 -8.73 9.03
C THR A 263 -4.65 -8.35 7.59
N ASP A 264 -5.93 -8.37 7.23
CA ASP A 264 -6.35 -7.92 5.88
C ASP A 264 -6.02 -6.44 5.62
N GLU A 265 -6.03 -5.58 6.66
CA GLU A 265 -5.56 -4.18 6.59
C GLU A 265 -4.04 -4.09 6.31
N GLU A 266 -3.24 -5.04 6.80
CA GLU A 266 -1.80 -5.13 6.50
C GLU A 266 -1.49 -5.83 5.16
N SER A 267 -2.53 -6.30 4.46
CA SER A 267 -2.42 -7.01 3.19
C SER A 267 -2.84 -6.19 1.96
N ALA A 268 -3.46 -5.03 2.17
CA ALA A 268 -3.96 -4.14 1.14
C ALA A 268 -3.43 -2.71 1.34
N ASP A 269 -2.19 -2.44 0.91
CA ASP A 269 -1.78 -1.06 0.68
C ASP A 269 -2.29 -0.62 -0.71
N PRO A 270 -3.13 0.43 -0.83
CA PRO A 270 -3.39 1.07 -2.11
C PRO A 270 -2.08 1.67 -2.63
N LEU A 271 -1.87 1.62 -3.94
CA LEU A 271 -0.65 2.17 -4.52
C LEU A 271 -0.56 3.69 -4.29
N PRO A 272 0.63 4.21 -3.97
CA PRO A 272 0.81 5.64 -3.75
C PRO A 272 0.66 6.43 -5.06
N PRO A 273 0.14 7.67 -5.01
CA PRO A 273 0.09 8.56 -6.17
C PRO A 273 1.52 8.91 -6.64
N PRO A 274 1.71 9.27 -7.93
CA PRO A 274 3.01 9.69 -8.43
C PRO A 274 3.47 10.96 -7.70
N PRO A 275 4.78 11.08 -7.35
CA PRO A 275 5.26 12.23 -6.59
C PRO A 275 5.41 13.48 -7.46
N THR A 276 5.01 14.66 -6.96
CA THR A 276 5.66 16.00 -7.20
C THR A 276 4.91 17.15 -6.48
N PRO A 277 5.53 18.30 -6.12
CA PRO A 277 6.93 18.74 -6.32
C PRO A 277 7.76 18.92 -5.04
N VAL A 278 9.07 18.74 -5.22
CA VAL A 278 10.25 19.04 -4.40
C VAL A 278 10.07 20.16 -3.34
N GLU A 279 9.62 19.82 -2.13
CA GLU A 279 10.43 20.10 -0.95
C GLU A 279 11.06 18.76 -0.57
N LEU A 280 12.32 18.61 -0.98
CA LEU A 280 13.12 17.43 -0.65
C LEU A 280 13.06 17.27 0.87
N PHE A 281 12.71 16.09 1.36
CA PHE A 281 12.96 15.71 2.76
C PHE A 281 14.49 15.71 2.96
N THR A 282 15.06 16.90 3.09
CA THR A 282 16.47 17.13 3.34
C THR A 282 16.78 16.78 4.78
N ILE A 283 18.03 16.37 5.01
CA ILE A 283 18.52 16.13 6.37
C ILE A 283 18.75 17.48 7.08
N GLU A 284 19.28 18.48 6.37
CA GLU A 284 19.36 19.87 6.85
C GLU A 284 18.00 20.58 6.73
N GLY A 285 17.63 21.44 7.68
CA GLY A 285 16.42 22.26 7.63
C GLY A 285 15.78 22.60 8.98
N GLU A 286 14.69 23.36 8.94
CA GLU A 286 13.92 23.78 10.12
C GLU A 286 13.13 22.64 10.75
N THR A 287 13.21 22.51 12.07
CA THR A 287 12.45 21.49 12.82
C THR A 287 11.02 21.97 13.04
N TYR A 288 10.02 21.14 12.70
CA TYR A 288 8.61 21.52 12.80
C TYR A 288 7.90 20.98 14.05
N LEU A 289 8.32 19.84 14.60
CA LEU A 289 7.76 19.30 15.85
C LEU A 289 8.46 19.89 17.08
N LEU A 290 7.67 20.18 18.10
CA LEU A 290 8.18 20.56 19.42
C LEU A 290 8.69 19.33 20.17
N SER A 291 9.66 19.51 21.06
CA SER A 291 10.28 18.42 21.85
C SER A 291 9.24 17.54 22.56
N HIS A 292 8.29 18.16 23.28
CA HIS A 292 7.25 17.42 24.00
C HIS A 292 6.32 16.64 23.07
N GLN A 293 6.04 17.12 21.86
CA GLN A 293 5.19 16.41 20.91
C GLN A 293 5.85 15.11 20.45
N MET A 294 7.18 15.13 20.27
CA MET A 294 7.95 13.93 19.93
C MET A 294 7.96 12.91 21.06
N ASP A 295 8.19 13.37 22.30
CA ASP A 295 8.21 12.51 23.49
C ASP A 295 6.82 11.94 23.81
N GLU A 296 5.75 12.73 23.67
CA GLU A 296 4.36 12.26 23.81
C GLU A 296 4.04 11.18 22.79
N PHE A 297 4.38 11.41 21.52
CA PHE A 297 4.13 10.45 20.44
C PHE A 297 4.79 9.10 20.73
N VAL A 298 6.09 9.07 21.07
CA VAL A 298 6.77 7.80 21.32
C VAL A 298 6.19 7.07 22.55
N ARG A 299 5.72 7.82 23.55
CA ARG A 299 5.08 7.27 24.75
C ARG A 299 3.69 6.69 24.53
N THR A 300 3.05 6.99 23.41
CA THR A 300 1.84 6.26 23.00
C THR A 300 2.12 4.78 22.71
N VAL A 301 3.37 4.43 22.39
CA VAL A 301 3.80 3.06 22.06
C VAL A 301 4.68 2.46 23.16
N ASN A 302 5.64 3.23 23.68
CA ASN A 302 6.49 2.84 24.80
C ASN A 302 6.33 3.85 25.94
N PRO A 303 5.41 3.61 26.91
CA PRO A 303 5.17 4.53 28.02
C PRO A 303 6.41 4.86 28.86
N ASN A 304 7.42 3.98 28.84
CA ASN A 304 8.67 4.13 29.58
C ASN A 304 9.80 4.74 28.73
N ALA A 305 9.51 5.20 27.50
CA ALA A 305 10.52 5.82 26.65
C ALA A 305 11.18 7.02 27.34
N PRO A 306 12.52 7.18 27.18
CA PRO A 306 13.23 8.34 27.69
C PRO A 306 12.75 9.63 26.99
N MET A 307 12.76 10.75 27.70
CA MET A 307 12.37 12.05 27.15
C MET A 307 13.58 12.72 26.49
N LEU A 308 13.81 12.39 25.24
CA LEU A 308 14.99 12.84 24.49
C LEU A 308 14.68 14.02 23.56
N GLY A 309 13.41 14.40 23.39
CA GLY A 309 12.99 15.38 22.39
C GLY A 309 13.67 16.74 22.57
N ALA A 310 13.95 17.15 23.80
CA ALA A 310 14.65 18.40 24.10
C ALA A 310 16.10 18.39 23.58
N HIS A 311 16.84 17.30 23.80
CA HIS A 311 18.22 17.15 23.31
C HIS A 311 18.25 17.16 21.77
N TYR A 312 17.31 16.48 21.12
CA TYR A 312 17.22 16.48 19.66
C TYR A 312 16.98 17.88 19.08
N VAL A 313 16.05 18.64 19.65
CA VAL A 313 15.79 20.03 19.21
C VAL A 313 17.01 20.92 19.44
N TYR A 314 17.67 20.77 20.60
CA TYR A 314 18.85 21.56 20.94
C TYR A 314 20.00 21.35 19.95
N PHE A 315 20.43 20.10 19.73
CA PHE A 315 21.51 19.79 18.80
C PHE A 315 21.10 19.97 17.35
N GLY A 316 19.88 19.57 16.96
CA GLY A 316 19.40 19.76 15.59
C GLY A 316 19.43 21.23 15.18
N LYS A 317 18.99 22.15 16.07
CA LYS A 317 19.09 23.59 15.83
C LYS A 317 20.54 24.06 15.69
N ALA A 318 21.44 23.61 16.55
CA ALA A 318 22.84 23.99 16.49
C ALA A 318 23.55 23.55 15.19
N TYR A 319 23.20 22.38 14.67
CA TYR A 319 23.81 21.80 13.46
C TYR A 319 23.03 22.11 12.18
N GLY A 320 21.85 22.72 12.28
CA GLY A 320 20.95 22.95 11.15
C GLY A 320 20.31 21.67 10.60
N ILE A 321 20.14 20.64 11.44
CA ILE A 321 19.59 19.33 11.10
C ILE A 321 18.14 19.24 11.56
N ARG A 322 17.29 18.60 10.74
CA ARG A 322 15.89 18.30 11.05
C ARG A 322 15.75 17.37 12.25
N ALA A 323 15.64 17.94 13.45
CA ALA A 323 15.59 17.20 14.71
C ALA A 323 14.37 16.29 14.80
N ASP A 324 13.24 16.73 14.24
CA ASP A 324 11.98 16.00 14.20
C ASP A 324 12.06 14.70 13.38
N VAL A 325 12.80 14.74 12.26
CA VAL A 325 13.02 13.56 11.43
C VAL A 325 14.17 12.69 11.99
N ALA A 326 15.20 13.29 12.59
CA ALA A 326 16.25 12.55 13.31
C ALA A 326 15.69 11.79 14.52
N TYR A 327 14.74 12.37 15.26
CA TYR A 327 14.03 11.69 16.33
C TYR A 327 13.20 10.51 15.79
N ALA A 328 12.56 10.68 14.62
CA ALA A 328 11.86 9.60 13.95
C ALA A 328 12.81 8.46 13.51
N GLN A 329 14.03 8.79 13.09
CA GLN A 329 15.09 7.80 12.85
C GLN A 329 15.45 7.05 14.13
N ALA A 330 15.62 7.76 15.25
CA ALA A 330 15.89 7.11 16.52
C ALA A 330 14.77 6.17 16.98
N ILE A 331 13.51 6.58 16.83
CA ILE A 331 12.36 5.71 17.05
C ILE A 331 12.46 4.45 16.17
N HIS A 332 12.84 4.60 14.90
CA HIS A 332 12.97 3.47 13.98
C HIS A 332 14.10 2.51 14.38
N GLU A 333 15.28 3.05 14.65
CA GLU A 333 16.50 2.29 15.00
C GLU A 333 16.36 1.52 16.30
N THR A 334 15.72 2.14 17.29
CA THR A 334 15.60 1.59 18.65
C THR A 334 14.28 0.89 18.90
N ASP A 335 13.41 0.78 17.88
CA ASP A 335 12.06 0.27 17.99
C ASP A 335 11.27 0.96 19.13
N TYR A 336 11.11 2.28 19.02
CA TYR A 336 10.47 3.15 20.01
C TYR A 336 11.21 3.15 21.37
N PHE A 337 12.55 3.16 21.33
CA PHE A 337 13.43 3.09 22.51
C PHE A 337 13.24 1.82 23.34
N ARG A 338 12.83 0.72 22.71
CA ARG A 338 12.74 -0.60 23.35
C ARG A 338 14.01 -1.43 23.18
N PHE A 339 14.88 -1.04 22.24
CA PHE A 339 16.17 -1.67 21.96
C PHE A 339 16.05 -3.17 21.71
N THR A 340 15.11 -3.56 20.83
CA THR A 340 14.85 -4.96 20.48
C THR A 340 15.85 -5.53 19.46
N GLY A 341 16.81 -4.72 19.03
CA GLY A 341 17.84 -5.04 18.04
C GLY A 341 19.18 -5.45 18.67
N VAL A 342 20.27 -5.16 17.95
CA VAL A 342 21.65 -5.52 18.36
C VAL A 342 22.30 -4.50 19.31
N VAL A 343 21.79 -3.26 19.33
CA VAL A 343 22.23 -2.22 20.26
C VAL A 343 21.41 -2.33 21.55
N ASP A 344 22.10 -2.36 22.69
CA ASP A 344 21.47 -2.40 24.02
C ASP A 344 21.11 -0.98 24.51
N ALA A 345 20.10 -0.87 25.37
CA ALA A 345 19.59 0.41 25.85
C ALA A 345 20.64 1.24 26.61
N GLU A 346 21.53 0.56 27.34
CA GLU A 346 22.60 1.14 28.14
C GLU A 346 23.69 1.78 27.29
N GLN A 347 23.74 1.49 25.98
CA GLN A 347 24.75 2.06 25.08
C GLN A 347 24.45 3.53 24.72
N ASN A 348 23.26 4.05 25.02
CA ASN A 348 22.80 5.38 24.56
C ASN A 348 22.96 5.60 23.05
N ASN A 349 23.00 4.53 22.24
CA ASN A 349 23.23 4.63 20.80
C ASN A 349 21.90 4.58 20.03
N TYR A 350 21.30 5.74 19.86
CA TYR A 350 19.97 5.89 19.27
C TYR A 350 19.94 5.80 17.74
N ALA A 351 21.08 5.58 17.08
CA ALA A 351 21.21 5.62 15.63
C ALA A 351 21.84 4.37 15.01
N GLY A 352 22.14 3.36 15.83
CA GLY A 352 22.86 2.16 15.38
C GLY A 352 24.31 2.43 14.96
N ILE A 353 24.94 3.51 15.45
CA ILE A 353 26.27 3.94 15.02
C ILE A 353 27.28 2.82 15.25
N GLY A 354 27.88 2.32 14.17
CA GLY A 354 28.88 1.26 14.20
C GLY A 354 28.34 -0.15 14.40
N ALA A 355 27.02 -0.34 14.51
CA ALA A 355 26.44 -1.66 14.65
C ALA A 355 26.45 -2.39 13.29
N THR A 356 27.07 -3.57 13.22
CA THR A 356 27.15 -4.36 11.97
C THR A 356 26.66 -5.80 12.14
N GLY A 357 26.34 -6.22 13.36
CA GLY A 357 25.78 -7.53 13.68
C GLY A 357 25.87 -7.86 15.18
N PRO A 358 25.42 -9.05 15.60
CA PRO A 358 25.41 -9.44 17.02
C PRO A 358 26.78 -9.41 17.71
N ASP A 359 27.86 -9.68 16.96
CA ASP A 359 29.24 -9.64 17.46
C ASP A 359 29.85 -8.23 17.47
N HIS A 360 29.16 -7.27 16.85
CA HIS A 360 29.55 -5.87 16.75
C HIS A 360 28.33 -4.99 17.03
N LYS A 361 27.98 -4.89 18.32
CA LYS A 361 26.81 -4.15 18.85
C LYS A 361 26.86 -2.62 18.65
N GLY A 362 27.86 -2.11 17.97
CA GLY A 362 28.05 -0.68 17.75
C GLY A 362 28.67 0.08 18.92
N ASN A 363 28.77 1.39 18.75
CA ASN A 363 29.39 2.29 19.72
C ASN A 363 28.48 2.50 20.94
N SER A 364 29.09 2.87 22.06
CA SER A 364 28.39 3.27 23.29
C SER A 364 28.78 4.71 23.65
N PHE A 365 27.85 5.43 24.28
CA PHE A 365 28.01 6.82 24.69
C PHE A 365 27.70 6.94 26.19
N ASP A 366 28.50 7.75 26.88
CA ASP A 366 28.46 7.83 28.36
C ASP A 366 27.13 8.37 28.88
N THR A 367 26.53 9.31 28.15
CA THR A 367 25.24 9.91 28.51
C THR A 367 24.23 9.84 27.37
N GLN A 368 22.95 10.01 27.73
CA GLN A 368 21.88 10.15 26.74
C GLN A 368 22.10 11.37 25.83
N GLU A 369 22.66 12.45 26.39
CA GLU A 369 22.99 13.67 25.66
C GLU A 369 24.05 13.40 24.60
N ASP A 370 25.15 12.72 24.97
CA ASP A 370 26.23 12.34 24.04
C ASP A 370 25.72 11.44 22.91
N GLY A 371 24.83 10.51 23.24
CA GLY A 371 24.19 9.62 22.26
C GLY A 371 23.36 10.36 21.21
N VAL A 372 22.55 11.33 21.65
CA VAL A 372 21.77 12.19 20.73
C VAL A 372 22.69 13.10 19.93
N HIS A 373 23.71 13.67 20.57
CA HIS A 373 24.69 14.55 19.93
C HIS A 373 25.46 13.81 18.84
N ALA A 374 25.92 12.57 19.10
CA ALA A 374 26.59 11.73 18.13
C ALA A 374 25.69 11.36 16.95
N HIS A 375 24.41 11.08 17.19
CA HIS A 375 23.43 10.86 16.11
C HIS A 375 23.33 12.10 15.19
N ILE A 376 23.15 13.29 15.77
CA ILE A 376 23.07 14.54 14.99
C ILE A 376 24.37 14.82 14.23
N GLN A 377 25.53 14.57 14.84
CA GLN A 377 26.82 14.67 14.16
C GLN A 377 26.93 13.70 12.98
N HIS A 378 26.48 12.45 13.14
CA HIS A 378 26.53 11.47 12.06
C HIS A 378 25.68 11.89 10.86
N LEU A 379 24.45 12.39 11.11
CA LEU A 379 23.60 12.99 10.08
C LEU A 379 24.25 14.22 9.44
N PHE A 380 24.87 15.08 10.23
CA PHE A 380 25.59 16.26 9.75
C PHE A 380 26.80 15.92 8.88
N ALA A 381 27.48 14.79 9.16
CA ALA A 381 28.56 14.27 8.32
C ALA A 381 28.02 13.90 6.93
N TYR A 382 26.90 13.18 6.85
CA TYR A 382 26.25 12.84 5.58
C TYR A 382 25.72 14.06 4.83
N ALA A 383 25.10 15.00 5.54
CA ALA A 383 24.37 16.12 4.94
C ALA A 383 25.26 17.29 4.54
N SER A 384 26.31 17.57 5.29
CA SER A 384 27.08 18.80 5.18
C SER A 384 28.57 18.56 5.00
N THR A 385 29.30 19.58 4.56
CA THR A 385 30.77 19.62 4.56
C THR A 385 31.33 20.68 5.53
N LYS A 386 30.44 21.40 6.23
CA LYS A 386 30.81 22.45 7.20
C LYS A 386 31.52 21.85 8.42
N ASN A 387 32.40 22.61 9.06
CA ASN A 387 32.99 22.24 10.34
C ASN A 387 31.93 22.08 11.43
N ILE A 388 32.23 21.28 12.45
CA ILE A 388 31.39 21.18 13.65
C ILE A 388 31.22 22.59 14.24
N PRO A 389 29.97 23.04 14.49
CA PRO A 389 29.73 24.37 15.02
C PRO A 389 30.27 24.50 16.45
N ALA A 390 30.92 25.63 16.75
CA ALA A 390 31.32 25.96 18.11
C ALA A 390 30.09 26.13 19.02
N PRO A 391 30.17 25.79 20.32
CA PRO A 391 31.35 25.31 21.06
C PRO A 391 31.50 23.78 21.06
N PHE A 392 30.80 23.05 20.19
CA PHE A 392 30.73 21.59 20.29
C PHE A 392 32.01 20.91 19.80
N GLU A 393 32.39 19.85 20.50
CA GLU A 393 33.46 18.93 20.10
C GLU A 393 32.90 17.71 19.36
N LYS A 394 33.78 16.96 18.69
CA LYS A 394 33.40 15.73 17.97
C LYS A 394 33.14 14.60 18.98
N VAL A 395 31.91 14.10 19.02
CA VAL A 395 31.48 12.97 19.85
C VAL A 395 31.16 11.72 19.02
N ASP A 396 30.86 11.86 17.71
CA ASP A 396 30.67 10.72 16.82
C ASP A 396 32.03 10.11 16.39
N PRO A 397 32.36 8.88 16.83
CA PRO A 397 33.64 8.24 16.49
C PRO A 397 33.74 7.85 15.01
N ARG A 398 32.62 7.85 14.27
CA ARG A 398 32.57 7.52 12.85
C ARG A 398 32.42 8.74 11.95
N PHE A 399 32.43 9.96 12.51
CA PHE A 399 32.20 11.20 11.78
C PHE A 399 33.12 11.34 10.55
N ASP A 400 34.40 11.04 10.73
CA ASP A 400 35.43 11.15 9.68
C ASP A 400 35.43 9.97 8.70
N LEU A 401 34.69 8.89 9.00
CA LEU A 401 34.53 7.73 8.12
C LEU A 401 33.42 7.94 7.07
N VAL A 402 32.53 8.90 7.30
CA VAL A 402 31.47 9.25 6.36
C VAL A 402 32.06 10.12 5.25
N PRO A 403 31.87 9.76 3.96
CA PRO A 403 32.16 10.68 2.87
C PRO A 403 31.28 11.92 3.00
N ARG A 404 31.86 13.03 3.45
CA ARG A 404 31.07 14.19 3.91
C ARG A 404 30.26 14.83 2.79
N GLY A 405 29.01 15.16 3.10
CA GLY A 405 28.05 15.72 2.13
C GLY A 405 27.47 14.71 1.13
N SER A 406 27.71 13.40 1.32
CA SER A 406 27.29 12.35 0.38
C SER A 406 25.79 12.05 0.37
N ALA A 407 24.99 12.54 1.32
CA ALA A 407 23.53 12.37 1.30
C ALA A 407 22.84 13.63 1.81
N LYS A 408 22.11 14.32 0.93
CA LYS A 408 21.35 15.54 1.23
C LYS A 408 19.94 15.26 1.71
N THR A 409 19.36 14.12 1.34
CA THR A 409 18.00 13.72 1.70
C THR A 409 17.96 12.44 2.52
N TRP A 410 16.89 12.25 3.29
CA TRP A 410 16.67 11.04 4.09
C TRP A 410 16.66 9.77 3.23
N THR A 411 16.09 9.83 2.02
CA THR A 411 16.08 8.69 1.08
C THR A 411 17.45 8.40 0.46
N GLN A 412 18.37 9.37 0.43
CA GLN A 412 19.75 9.14 -0.02
C GLN A 412 20.60 8.39 1.01
N LEU A 413 20.09 8.18 2.24
CA LEU A 413 20.69 7.29 3.24
C LEU A 413 20.46 5.81 2.94
N ASN A 414 19.56 5.48 2.00
CA ASN A 414 19.32 4.11 1.56
C ASN A 414 20.61 3.47 1.06
N GLY A 415 20.99 2.33 1.62
CA GLY A 415 22.23 1.63 1.29
C GLY A 415 23.51 2.34 1.74
N LYS A 416 23.43 3.47 2.46
CA LYS A 416 24.58 4.18 3.05
C LYS A 416 24.58 4.07 4.57
N TRP A 417 23.43 4.34 5.19
CA TRP A 417 23.27 4.24 6.63
C TRP A 417 22.96 2.81 7.08
N ALA A 418 22.04 2.14 6.38
CA ALA A 418 21.72 0.73 6.57
C ALA A 418 21.87 -0.02 5.24
N VAL A 419 22.63 -1.12 5.23
CA VAL A 419 22.89 -1.97 4.04
C VAL A 419 22.16 -3.31 4.21
N PRO A 420 21.41 -3.81 3.20
CA PRO A 420 21.21 -3.27 1.86
C PRO A 420 20.10 -2.20 1.78
N GLY A 421 19.64 -1.66 2.92
CA GLY A 421 18.44 -0.85 3.14
C GLY A 421 17.96 0.01 1.97
N THR A 422 17.11 -0.55 1.10
CA THR A 422 16.55 0.15 -0.08
C THR A 422 15.39 1.09 0.25
N ARG A 423 14.96 1.12 1.52
CA ARG A 423 13.76 1.84 2.01
C ARG A 423 13.94 2.52 3.35
N TYR A 424 15.16 2.55 3.82
CA TYR A 424 15.52 3.04 5.13
C TYR A 424 14.99 4.48 5.37
N GLY A 425 15.30 5.41 4.47
CA GLY A 425 14.80 6.77 4.52
C GLY A 425 13.27 6.87 4.46
N GLN A 426 12.61 6.02 3.68
CA GLN A 426 11.14 5.98 3.61
C GLN A 426 10.51 5.53 4.94
N SER A 427 11.13 4.57 5.63
CA SER A 427 10.68 4.13 6.97
C SER A 427 10.78 5.26 7.99
N ILE A 428 11.90 6.00 7.99
CA ILE A 428 12.09 7.17 8.85
C ILE A 428 11.00 8.22 8.60
N LEU A 429 10.77 8.56 7.33
CA LEU A 429 9.75 9.54 6.94
C LEU A 429 8.33 9.09 7.27
N SER A 430 8.06 7.78 7.24
CA SER A 430 6.79 7.22 7.70
C SER A 430 6.57 7.45 9.19
N VAL A 431 7.59 7.22 10.02
CA VAL A 431 7.54 7.49 11.47
C VAL A 431 7.35 8.99 11.74
N TYR A 432 8.08 9.84 11.02
CA TYR A 432 7.91 11.30 11.12
C TYR A 432 6.49 11.75 10.79
N ASN A 433 5.89 11.26 9.70
CA ASN A 433 4.54 11.62 9.31
C ASN A 433 3.48 11.18 10.35
N LYS A 434 3.68 10.02 11.00
CA LYS A 434 2.82 9.59 12.12
C LYS A 434 2.90 10.56 13.29
N ASN A 435 4.10 11.02 13.62
CA ASN A 435 4.32 12.00 14.69
C ASN A 435 3.67 13.36 14.37
N MET A 436 3.87 13.86 13.14
CA MET A 436 3.19 15.09 12.65
C MET A 436 1.66 15.01 12.74
N ASN A 437 1.08 13.87 12.35
CA ASN A 437 -0.37 13.67 12.42
C ASN A 437 -0.87 13.63 13.88
N HIS A 438 -0.11 13.00 14.79
CA HIS A 438 -0.43 13.00 16.22
C HIS A 438 -0.43 14.42 16.80
N ALA A 439 0.61 15.20 16.51
CA ALA A 439 0.73 16.59 16.95
C ALA A 439 -0.41 17.49 16.44
N ASN A 440 -0.78 17.35 15.16
CA ASN A 440 -1.88 18.10 14.55
C ASN A 440 -3.26 17.71 15.12
N GLY A 441 -3.47 16.42 15.38
CA GLY A 441 -4.70 15.92 16.01
C GLY A 441 -4.92 16.50 17.41
N GLN A 442 -3.85 16.65 18.20
CA GLN A 442 -3.92 17.30 19.51
C GLN A 442 -4.17 18.82 19.43
N SER A 443 -3.64 19.50 18.41
CA SER A 443 -3.86 20.94 18.21
C SER A 443 -5.33 21.27 17.89
N LEU A 444 -6.02 20.36 17.19
CA LEU A 444 -7.46 20.46 16.91
C LEU A 444 -8.33 20.12 18.13
N SER A 445 -7.89 19.23 19.02
CA SER A 445 -8.63 18.91 20.26
C SER A 445 -8.48 19.97 21.35
N LYS A 446 -7.35 20.70 21.39
CA LYS A 446 -7.08 21.80 22.34
C LYS A 446 -7.74 23.15 21.98
N LYS A 447 -8.45 23.24 20.84
CA LYS A 447 -9.26 24.41 20.45
C LYS A 447 -10.76 24.28 20.77
N LYS A 448 -11.17 23.20 21.45
CA LYS A 448 -12.47 23.14 22.11
C LYS A 448 -12.26 23.45 23.59
N TYR A 449 -13.01 24.45 24.06
CA TYR A 449 -13.07 25.09 25.38
C TYR A 449 -12.30 26.40 25.50
#